data_AF-A0A0N4X9D7-F1
#
_entry.id   AF-A0A0N4X9D7-F1
#
_cell.length_a   1.000
_cell.length_b   1.000
_cell.length_c   1.000
_cell.angle_alpha   90.00
_cell.angle_beta   90.00
_cell.angle_gamma   90.00
#
_symmetry.space_group_name_H-M   'P 1'
#
loop_
_entity.id
_entity.type
_entity.pdbx_description
1 polymer ?
#
loop_
_entity_poly.entity_id
_entity_poly.type
_entity_poly.pdbx_seq_one_letter_code
_entity_poly.pdbx_strand_id
1 'polypeptide(L)'
;MYTNDLVWSDEWAKKALDWAKSPEYSENVDPDLVVAGRRLIDNASDKPVWKKILDVLEDQFDEAEAELESLPPGTVYGCSGYMGTRNTKDDYVTAVCLYEKQ
;
A
#
# COMPACT_ATOMS: atom_id res chain seq x y z
N MET A 1 -2.56 -10.66 10.15
CA MET A 1 -2.05 -10.26 8.81
C MET A 1 -2.83 -11.06 7.79
N TYR A 2 -3.65 -10.38 6.99
CA TYR A 2 -4.68 -10.94 6.10
C TYR A 2 -4.10 -11.64 4.85
N THR A 3 -2.97 -12.36 4.98
CA THR A 3 -2.18 -12.85 3.83
C THR A 3 -1.96 -14.36 3.84
N ASN A 4 -2.61 -15.11 4.73
CA ASN A 4 -2.28 -16.53 4.96
C ASN A 4 -2.48 -17.42 3.72
N ASP A 5 -3.33 -17.03 2.77
CA ASP A 5 -3.58 -17.75 1.51
C ASP A 5 -3.36 -16.90 0.26
N LEU A 6 -2.72 -15.73 0.41
CA LEU A 6 -2.43 -14.83 -0.70
C LEU A 6 -1.03 -15.07 -1.27
N VAL A 7 -0.86 -14.85 -2.58
CA VAL A 7 0.41 -15.07 -3.28
C VAL A 7 1.11 -13.74 -3.52
N TRP A 8 2.28 -13.55 -2.91
CA TRP A 8 3.09 -12.36 -3.15
C TRP A 8 3.63 -12.31 -4.59
N SER A 9 3.60 -11.12 -5.20
CA SER A 9 4.21 -10.85 -6.50
C SER A 9 5.03 -9.57 -6.50
N ASP A 10 6.33 -9.70 -6.83
CA ASP A 10 7.24 -8.57 -7.00
C ASP A 10 6.82 -7.64 -8.15
N GLU A 11 6.19 -8.20 -9.19
CA GLU A 11 5.63 -7.41 -10.29
C GLU A 11 4.50 -6.50 -9.78
N TRP A 12 3.58 -7.07 -9.00
CA TRP A 12 2.48 -6.33 -8.39
C TRP A 12 2.98 -5.31 -7.36
N ALA A 13 4.02 -5.65 -6.59
CA ALA A 13 4.65 -4.70 -5.66
C ALA A 13 5.30 -3.52 -6.42
N LYS A 14 5.89 -3.76 -7.58
CA LYS A 14 6.41 -2.69 -8.44
C LYS A 14 5.29 -1.81 -9.00
N LYS A 15 4.18 -2.40 -9.44
CA LYS A 15 2.97 -1.65 -9.85
C LYS A 15 2.43 -0.78 -8.72
N ALA A 16 2.36 -1.33 -7.50
CA ALA A 16 1.95 -0.60 -6.30
C ALA A 16 2.88 0.59 -5.99
N LEU A 17 4.20 0.42 -6.18
CA LEU A 17 5.16 1.51 -6.01
C LEU A 17 4.95 2.64 -7.02
N ASP A 18 4.73 2.30 -8.29
CA ASP A 18 4.52 3.29 -9.34
C ASP A 18 3.20 4.05 -9.12
N TRP A 19 2.15 3.36 -8.68
CA TRP A 19 0.90 3.96 -8.20
C TRP A 19 1.13 4.90 -7.01
N ALA A 20 1.90 4.46 -6.00
CA ALA A 20 2.18 5.25 -4.80
C ALA A 20 2.95 6.55 -5.10
N LYS A 21 3.78 6.56 -6.14
CA LYS A 21 4.51 7.76 -6.61
C LYS A 21 3.62 8.74 -7.34
N SER A 22 2.77 8.25 -8.25
CA SER A 22 1.80 9.08 -8.95
C SER A 22 0.53 8.29 -9.27
N PRO A 23 -0.65 8.78 -8.83
CA PRO A 23 -1.93 8.16 -9.17
C PRO A 23 -2.17 8.05 -10.68
N GLU A 24 -1.54 8.88 -11.52
CA GLU A 24 -1.68 8.78 -12.98
C GLU A 24 -1.18 7.43 -13.54
N TYR A 25 -0.28 6.73 -12.83
CA TYR A 25 0.12 5.36 -13.19
C TYR A 25 -0.93 4.30 -12.82
N SER A 26 -1.95 4.65 -12.03
CA SER A 26 -3.04 3.75 -11.71
C SER A 26 -3.84 3.32 -12.93
N GLU A 27 -3.93 4.17 -13.95
CA GLU A 27 -4.74 3.89 -15.15
C GLU A 27 -4.25 2.67 -15.94
N ASN A 28 -3.01 2.23 -15.71
CA ASN A 28 -2.41 1.07 -16.39
C ASN A 28 -2.45 -0.22 -15.55
N VAL A 29 -3.14 -0.20 -14.41
CA VAL A 29 -3.26 -1.35 -13.50
C VAL A 29 -4.72 -1.48 -13.10
N ASP A 30 -5.32 -2.65 -13.32
CA ASP A 30 -6.73 -2.93 -13.02
C ASP A 30 -6.84 -3.99 -11.90
N PRO A 31 -6.67 -3.60 -10.64
CA PRO A 31 -6.76 -4.49 -9.49
C PRO A 31 -8.21 -4.73 -9.07
N ASP A 32 -8.52 -5.94 -8.60
CA ASP A 32 -9.83 -6.27 -8.03
C ASP A 32 -10.10 -5.64 -6.66
N LEU A 33 -9.03 -5.26 -5.96
CA LEU A 33 -9.08 -4.53 -4.69
C LEU A 33 -7.82 -3.65 -4.56
N VAL A 34 -8.01 -2.45 -4.03
CA VAL A 34 -6.93 -1.52 -3.68
C VAL A 34 -7.08 -1.15 -2.22
N VAL A 35 -6.03 -1.38 -1.44
CA VAL A 35 -5.91 -0.85 -0.08
C VAL A 35 -4.80 0.17 -0.12
N ALA A 36 -5.14 1.46 0.01
CA ALA A 36 -4.16 2.53 -0.12
C ALA A 36 -4.40 3.64 0.89
N GLY A 37 -3.32 4.11 1.50
CA GLY A 37 -3.35 5.21 2.47
C GLY A 37 -2.34 6.28 2.11
N ARG A 38 -2.66 7.52 2.47
CA ARG A 38 -1.73 8.65 2.38
C ARG A 38 -1.80 9.48 3.64
N ARG A 39 -0.64 9.74 4.26
CA ARG A 39 -0.56 10.54 5.48
C ARG A 39 0.61 11.51 5.43
N LEU A 40 0.40 12.68 6.04
CA LEU A 40 1.48 13.59 6.41
C LEU A 40 2.04 13.15 7.76
N ILE A 41 3.35 12.99 7.84
CA ILE A 41 4.05 12.70 9.08
C ILE A 41 4.77 13.97 9.51
N ASP A 42 4.11 14.71 10.38
CA ASP A 42 4.63 15.94 10.96
C ASP A 42 5.92 15.67 11.74
N ASN A 43 6.89 16.58 11.62
CA ASN A 43 8.20 16.48 12.27
C ASN A 43 8.94 15.17 12.00
N ALA A 44 8.96 14.72 10.74
CA ALA A 44 9.73 13.60 10.19
C ALA A 44 10.16 12.60 11.26
N SER A 45 9.18 11.97 11.93
CA SER A 45 9.45 11.29 13.20
C SER A 45 10.66 10.35 13.10
N ASP A 46 11.44 10.19 14.18
CA ASP A 46 12.63 9.33 14.18
C ASP A 46 12.33 7.83 13.92
N LYS A 47 11.06 7.49 13.69
CA LYS A 47 10.64 6.15 13.27
C LYS A 47 11.29 5.79 11.93
N PRO A 48 11.75 4.54 11.76
CA PRO A 48 12.16 4.02 10.46
C PRO A 48 11.07 4.15 9.40
N VAL A 49 11.48 4.34 8.14
CA VAL A 49 10.58 4.48 6.98
C VAL A 49 9.56 3.34 6.87
N TRP A 50 9.99 2.10 7.09
CA TRP A 50 9.09 0.93 7.03
C TRP A 50 7.97 1.00 8.08
N LYS A 51 8.25 1.56 9.27
CA LYS A 51 7.26 1.69 10.34
C LYS A 51 6.28 2.82 10.04
N LYS A 52 6.77 3.92 9.47
CA LYS A 52 5.93 5.01 8.96
C LYS A 52 4.95 4.53 7.87
N ILE A 53 5.41 3.64 6.98
CA ILE A 53 4.57 3.00 5.95
C ILE A 53 3.54 2.06 6.57
N LEU A 54 3.93 1.26 7.56
CA LEU A 54 3.03 0.36 8.28
C LEU A 54 1.90 1.15 8.98
N ASP A 55 2.24 2.21 9.71
CA ASP A 55 1.26 3.06 10.42
C ASP A 55 0.21 3.65 9.46
N VAL A 56 0.57 3.92 8.19
CA VAL A 56 -0.38 4.41 7.17
C VAL A 56 -1.30 3.30 6.67
N LEU A 57 -0.81 2.08 6.63
CA LEU A 57 -1.57 0.94 6.14
C LEU A 57 -2.47 0.31 7.21
N GLU A 58 -2.10 0.35 8.50
CA GLU A 58 -2.90 -0.25 9.58
C GLU A 58 -4.34 0.27 9.57
N ASP A 59 -4.54 1.59 9.56
CA ASP A 59 -5.88 2.19 9.51
C ASP A 59 -6.67 1.69 8.28
N GLN A 60 -6.00 1.51 7.13
CA GLN A 60 -6.65 1.09 5.89
C GLN A 60 -6.93 -0.41 5.83
N PHE A 61 -6.09 -1.22 6.47
CA PHE A 61 -6.29 -2.66 6.61
C PHE A 61 -7.48 -2.98 7.51
N ASP A 62 -7.67 -2.21 8.58
CA ASP A 62 -8.82 -2.35 9.46
C ASP A 62 -10.13 -1.94 8.74
N GLU A 63 -10.09 -0.87 7.93
CA GLU A 63 -11.24 -0.47 7.11
C GLU A 63 -11.58 -1.50 6.02
N ALA A 64 -10.58 -2.15 5.42
CA ALA A 64 -10.73 -3.13 4.36
C ALA A 64 -10.84 -4.59 4.86
N GLU A 65 -10.92 -4.83 6.17
CA GLU A 65 -10.84 -6.16 6.80
C GLU A 65 -11.80 -7.16 6.15
N ALA A 66 -13.09 -6.81 6.05
CA ALA A 66 -14.11 -7.69 5.50
C ALA A 66 -13.86 -8.06 4.03
N GLU A 67 -13.31 -7.14 3.24
CA GLU A 67 -13.01 -7.36 1.83
C GLU A 67 -11.79 -8.27 1.68
N LEU A 68 -10.76 -8.04 2.50
CA LEU A 68 -9.55 -8.84 2.54
C LEU A 68 -9.80 -10.27 3.01
N GLU A 69 -10.65 -10.47 4.02
CA GLU A 69 -11.05 -11.80 4.48
C GLU A 69 -11.88 -12.56 3.44
N SER A 70 -12.55 -11.84 2.53
CA SER A 70 -13.34 -12.43 1.45
C SER A 70 -12.52 -12.84 0.22
N LEU A 71 -11.22 -12.50 0.17
CA LEU A 71 -10.38 -12.79 -0.98
C LEU A 71 -10.21 -14.31 -1.17
N PRO A 72 -10.37 -14.84 -2.40
CA PRO A 72 -10.18 -16.25 -2.65
C PRO A 72 -8.71 -16.65 -2.41
N PRO A 73 -8.46 -17.86 -1.90
CA PRO A 73 -7.11 -18.41 -1.83
C PRO A 73 -6.42 -18.38 -3.19
N GLY A 74 -5.13 -18.03 -3.22
CA GLY A 74 -4.37 -17.89 -4.45
C GLY A 74 -4.43 -16.49 -5.08
N THR A 75 -5.24 -15.58 -4.55
CA THR A 75 -5.25 -14.16 -4.95
C THR A 75 -3.83 -13.61 -4.93
N VAL A 76 -3.41 -13.00 -6.04
CA VAL A 76 -2.08 -12.41 -6.18
C VAL A 76 -2.12 -11.02 -5.58
N TYR A 77 -1.08 -10.64 -4.85
CA TYR A 77 -0.98 -9.31 -4.28
C TYR A 77 0.44 -8.77 -4.28
N GLY A 78 0.54 -7.44 -4.24
CA GLY A 78 1.80 -6.74 -4.04
C GLY A 78 1.59 -5.40 -3.35
N CYS A 79 2.44 -5.11 -2.38
CA CYS A 79 2.39 -3.89 -1.59
C CYS A 79 3.67 -3.08 -1.74
N SER A 80 3.56 -1.76 -1.77
CA SER A 80 4.71 -0.87 -1.69
C SER A 80 4.36 0.49 -1.12
N GLY A 81 5.39 1.26 -0.79
CA GLY A 81 5.24 2.60 -0.24
C GLY A 81 6.23 3.57 -0.85
N TYR A 82 5.80 4.81 -0.96
CA TYR A 82 6.60 5.94 -1.40
C TYR A 82 6.60 7.02 -0.33
N MET A 83 7.80 7.47 0.04
CA MET A 83 7.98 8.62 0.92
C MET A 83 8.50 9.79 0.09
N GLY A 84 7.67 10.80 -0.08
CA GLY A 84 8.06 12.06 -0.67
C GLY A 84 8.52 13.03 0.42
N THR A 85 9.82 13.26 0.51
CA THR A 85 10.36 14.37 1.32
C THR A 85 10.21 15.66 0.51
N ARG A 86 9.36 16.58 0.97
CA ARG A 86 9.48 17.98 0.54
C ARG A 86 10.60 18.60 1.38
N ASN A 87 11.22 19.70 0.93
CA ASN A 87 12.28 20.43 1.68
C ASN A 87 11.76 21.10 2.98
N THR A 88 10.80 20.47 3.65
CA THR A 88 10.11 20.82 4.89
C THR A 88 10.41 19.73 5.92
N LYS A 89 10.08 19.94 7.19
CA LYS A 89 10.28 18.95 8.25
C LYS A 89 9.25 17.79 8.21
N ASP A 90 8.46 17.69 7.15
CA ASP A 90 7.31 16.80 7.08
C ASP A 90 7.49 15.80 5.95
N ASP A 91 7.19 14.54 6.23
CA ASP A 91 7.24 13.46 5.25
C ASP A 91 5.82 13.15 4.74
N TYR A 92 5.61 13.11 3.43
CA TYR A 92 4.40 12.49 2.88
C TYR A 92 4.67 11.02 2.63
N VAL A 93 3.88 10.16 3.26
CA VAL A 93 3.93 8.71 3.02
C VAL A 93 2.67 8.30 2.30
N THR A 94 2.86 7.66 1.16
CA THR A 94 1.80 6.95 0.43
C THR A 94 2.14 5.47 0.49
N ALA A 95 1.16 4.64 0.81
CA ALA A 95 1.31 3.19 0.83
C ALA A 95 0.13 2.56 0.10
N VAL A 96 0.41 1.51 -0.67
CA VAL A 96 -0.55 0.89 -1.59
C VAL A 96 -0.34 -0.61 -1.59
N CYS A 97 -1.43 -1.35 -1.50
CA CYS A 97 -1.51 -2.78 -1.77
C CYS A 97 -2.54 -3.01 -2.87
N LEU A 98 -2.14 -3.78 -3.87
CA LEU A 98 -2.95 -4.13 -5.03
C LEU A 98 -3.21 -5.63 -5.03
N TYR A 99 -4.42 -6.04 -5.36
CA TYR A 99 -4.86 -7.45 -5.34
C TYR A 99 -5.53 -7.83 -6.66
N GLU A 100 -5.25 -9.05 -7.12
CA GLU A 100 -5.85 -9.69 -8.31
C GLU A 100 -6.40 -11.05 -7.92
N LYS A 101 -7.73 -11.16 -8.00
CA LYS A 101 -8.47 -12.39 -7.74
C LYS A 101 -8.23 -13.35 -8.92
N GLN A 102 -8.11 -14.64 -8.61
CA GLN A 102 -8.02 -15.71 -9.61
C GLN A 102 -9.40 -16.25 -9.97
#